data_AF-A0A1V5WJE8-F1
#
_entry.id   AF-A0A1V5WJE8-F1
#
_cell.length_a   1.000
_cell.length_b   1.000
_cell.length_c   1.000
_cell.angle_alpha   90.00
_cell.angle_beta   90.00
_cell.angle_gamma   90.00
#
_symmetry.space_group_name_H-M   'P 1'
#
loop_
_entity.id
_entity.type
_entity.pdbx_description
1 polymer ?
#
loop_
_entity_poly.entity_id
_entity_poly.type
_entity_poly.pdbx_seq_one_letter_code
_entity_poly.pdbx_strand_id
1 'polypeptide(L)'
;MTIKYPKLSEKEFLFRYLEIMNSLLPESQRLIPSEIELVIEFAILPEDRFQYQRFGSLAKNKVIESFSSQGRTFTKVNINNKLYSLLEKKFLVRDEDKIIYLPKHLLQALSAFRKDLLFNMNIIFANGNIEN
;
A
#
# COMPACT_ATOMS: atom_id res chain seq x y z
N MET A 1 16.74 -7.71 27.38
CA MET A 1 16.80 -8.44 26.10
C MET A 1 16.29 -7.52 25.00
N THR A 2 17.08 -7.24 23.97
CA THR A 2 16.63 -6.42 22.83
C THR A 2 16.02 -7.33 21.77
N ILE A 3 14.70 -7.38 21.71
CA ILE A 3 14.00 -8.08 20.62
C ILE A 3 13.98 -7.14 19.42
N LYS A 4 14.79 -7.44 18.40
CA LYS A 4 14.73 -6.74 17.12
C LYS A 4 13.56 -7.32 16.33
N TYR A 5 12.42 -6.62 16.32
CA TYR A 5 11.34 -6.98 15.40
C TYR A 5 11.82 -6.79 13.95
N PRO A 6 11.51 -7.72 13.04
CA PRO A 6 11.82 -7.51 11.64
C PRO A 6 11.11 -6.25 11.16
N LYS A 7 11.84 -5.37 10.47
CA LYS A 7 11.22 -4.23 9.79
C LYS A 7 10.17 -4.79 8.83
N LEU A 8 8.94 -4.30 8.94
CA LEU A 8 7.92 -4.56 7.92
C LEU A 8 8.48 -4.14 6.56
N SER A 9 8.21 -4.94 5.52
CA SER A 9 8.45 -4.47 4.16
C SER A 9 7.43 -3.39 3.81
N GLU A 10 7.73 -2.52 2.83
CA GLU A 10 6.77 -1.48 2.39
C GLU A 10 5.46 -2.10 1.88
N LYS A 11 5.54 -3.24 1.19
CA LYS A 11 4.35 -4.00 0.76
C LYS A 11 3.53 -4.49 1.95
N GLU A 12 4.18 -5.03 2.97
CA GLU A 12 3.50 -5.55 4.16
C GLU A 12 2.86 -4.44 4.99
N PHE A 13 3.56 -3.32 5.16
CA PHE A 13 3.00 -2.11 5.78
C PHE A 13 1.74 -1.65 5.05
N LEU A 14 1.82 -1.48 3.72
CA LEU A 14 0.68 -1.05 2.91
C LEU A 14 -0.48 -2.04 2.98
N PHE A 15 -0.19 -3.33 2.98
CA PHE A 15 -1.21 -4.37 3.10
C PHE A 15 -1.97 -4.22 4.41
N ARG A 16 -1.26 -4.15 5.55
CA ARG A 16 -1.89 -3.95 6.87
C ARG A 16 -2.64 -2.63 6.97
N TYR A 17 -2.06 -1.55 6.45
CA TYR A 17 -2.68 -0.24 6.42
C TYR A 17 -4.01 -0.28 5.64
N LEU A 18 -4.00 -0.86 4.45
CA LEU A 18 -5.20 -0.97 3.61
C LEU A 18 -6.23 -1.93 4.22
N GLU A 19 -5.84 -3.04 4.86
CA GLU A 19 -6.78 -3.91 5.59
C GLU A 19 -7.53 -3.14 6.69
N ILE A 20 -6.81 -2.36 7.50
CA ILE A 20 -7.41 -1.54 8.55
C ILE A 20 -8.35 -0.51 7.95
N MET A 21 -7.89 0.26 6.96
CA MET A 21 -8.73 1.27 6.28
C MET A 21 -9.97 0.64 5.66
N ASN A 22 -9.83 -0.53 5.04
CA ASN A 22 -10.91 -1.26 4.40
C ASN A 22 -11.97 -1.76 5.41
N SER A 23 -11.54 -2.12 6.63
CA SER A 23 -12.44 -2.55 7.70
C SER A 23 -13.37 -1.44 8.20
N LEU A 24 -12.94 -0.18 8.06
CA LEU A 24 -13.69 1.01 8.46
C LEU A 24 -14.72 1.46 7.41
N LEU A 25 -14.70 0.87 6.21
CA LEU A 25 -15.59 1.27 5.12
C LEU A 25 -16.89 0.47 5.11
N PRO A 26 -17.99 1.08 4.63
CA PRO A 26 -19.23 0.36 4.39
C PRO A 26 -19.00 -0.73 3.34
N GLU A 27 -19.77 -1.81 3.42
CA GLU A 27 -19.58 -3.01 2.60
C GLU A 27 -19.53 -2.71 1.09
N SER A 28 -20.36 -1.78 0.61
CA SER A 28 -20.41 -1.34 -0.78
C SER A 28 -19.12 -0.67 -1.29
N GLN A 29 -18.27 -0.19 -0.38
CA GLN A 29 -17.00 0.48 -0.69
C GLN A 29 -15.78 -0.38 -0.36
N ARG A 30 -15.97 -1.58 0.19
CA ARG A 30 -14.85 -2.43 0.57
C ARG A 30 -14.08 -2.91 -0.65
N LEU A 31 -12.76 -2.85 -0.54
CA LEU A 31 -11.82 -3.43 -1.48
C LEU A 31 -11.82 -4.96 -1.33
N ILE A 32 -11.80 -5.64 -2.47
CA ILE A 32 -11.50 -7.07 -2.51
C ILE A 32 -9.97 -7.29 -2.48
N PRO A 33 -9.46 -8.48 -2.12
CA PRO A 33 -8.01 -8.71 -1.98
C PRO A 33 -7.19 -8.29 -3.22
N SER A 34 -7.67 -8.63 -4.42
CA SER A 34 -6.99 -8.26 -5.67
C SER A 34 -6.99 -6.75 -5.97
N GLU A 35 -7.90 -5.97 -5.39
CA GLU A 35 -7.87 -4.50 -5.48
C GLU A 35 -6.83 -3.92 -4.51
N ILE A 36 -6.74 -4.46 -3.29
CA ILE A 36 -5.71 -4.09 -2.32
C ILE A 36 -4.33 -4.32 -2.91
N GLU A 37 -4.08 -5.52 -3.44
CA GLU A 37 -2.81 -5.88 -4.07
C GLU A 37 -2.48 -4.96 -5.25
N LEU A 38 -3.46 -4.61 -6.08
CA LEU A 38 -3.27 -3.69 -7.19
C LEU A 38 -2.86 -2.29 -6.71
N VAL A 39 -3.52 -1.77 -5.67
CA VAL A 39 -3.16 -0.47 -5.07
C VAL A 39 -1.73 -0.51 -4.54
N ILE A 40 -1.33 -1.60 -3.87
CA ILE A 40 0.04 -1.77 -3.35
C ILE A 40 1.06 -1.72 -4.48
N GLU A 41 0.86 -2.50 -5.55
CA GLU A 41 1.81 -2.55 -6.67
C GLU A 41 1.96 -1.18 -7.36
N PHE A 42 0.88 -0.40 -7.47
CA PHE A 42 0.97 0.97 -7.97
C PHE A 42 1.65 1.92 -6.97
N ALA A 43 1.42 1.75 -5.67
CA ALA A 43 1.92 2.66 -4.64
C ALA A 43 3.43 2.56 -4.41
N ILE A 44 3.99 1.36 -4.55
CA ILE A 44 5.44 1.14 -4.41
C ILE A 44 6.26 1.53 -5.65
N LEU A 45 5.60 1.93 -6.76
CA LEU A 45 6.34 2.37 -7.95
C LEU A 45 7.24 3.57 -7.60
N PRO A 46 8.46 3.64 -8.16
CA PRO A 46 9.40 4.75 -7.90
C PRO A 46 8.78 6.11 -8.21
N GLU A 47 8.82 7.03 -7.25
CA GLU A 47 8.23 8.36 -7.39
C GLU A 47 8.91 9.20 -8.47
N ASP A 48 10.24 9.12 -8.57
CA ASP A 48 11.06 9.82 -9.57
C ASP A 48 10.62 9.56 -11.02
N ARG A 49 10.00 8.40 -11.28
CA ARG A 49 9.56 8.00 -12.63
C ARG A 49 8.06 8.05 -12.83
N PHE A 50 7.29 7.79 -11.78
CA PHE A 50 5.85 7.52 -11.90
C PHE A 50 4.96 8.47 -11.10
N GLN A 51 5.48 9.48 -10.41
CA GLN A 51 4.67 10.39 -9.58
C GLN A 51 3.43 10.95 -10.30
N TYR A 52 3.59 11.46 -11.52
CA TYR A 52 2.49 12.08 -12.29
C TYR A 52 1.79 11.12 -13.25
N GLN A 53 2.34 9.92 -13.47
CA GLN A 53 1.82 8.93 -14.43
C GLN A 53 1.69 7.54 -13.79
N ARG A 54 1.39 7.50 -12.49
CA ARG A 54 1.33 6.27 -11.69
C ARG A 54 0.29 5.28 -12.20
N PHE A 55 -0.74 5.77 -12.87
CA PHE A 55 -1.76 4.96 -13.53
C PHE A 55 -1.74 5.11 -15.06
N GLY A 56 -0.61 5.55 -15.62
CA GLY A 56 -0.36 5.63 -17.06
C GLY A 56 0.01 4.28 -17.68
N SER A 57 0.13 4.25 -19.01
CA SER A 57 0.40 3.02 -19.76
C SER A 57 1.70 2.33 -19.35
N LEU A 58 2.77 3.09 -19.10
CA LEU A 58 4.06 2.54 -18.67
C LEU A 58 3.98 1.90 -17.28
N ALA A 59 3.33 2.57 -16.33
CA ALA A 59 3.11 2.05 -14.99
C ALA A 59 2.27 0.77 -15.01
N LYS A 60 1.20 0.74 -15.83
CA LYS A 60 0.37 -0.47 -16.00
C LYS A 60 1.19 -1.65 -16.51
N ASN A 61 2.06 -1.44 -17.51
CA ASN A 61 2.94 -2.51 -18.00
C ASN A 61 3.85 -3.03 -16.88
N LYS A 62 4.44 -2.13 -16.08
CA LYS A 62 5.29 -2.51 -14.93
C LYS A 62 4.55 -3.32 -13.88
N VAL A 63 3.31 -2.94 -13.57
CA VAL A 63 2.48 -3.70 -12.64
C VAL A 63 2.11 -5.07 -13.20
N ILE A 64 1.81 -5.17 -14.51
CA ILE A 64 1.56 -6.47 -15.17
C ILE A 64 2.79 -7.37 -15.11
N GLU A 65 3.98 -6.83 -15.39
CA GLU A 65 5.26 -7.55 -15.27
C GLU A 65 5.47 -8.05 -13.84
N SER A 66 5.22 -7.20 -12.83
CA SER A 66 5.33 -7.56 -11.41
C SER A 66 4.40 -8.72 -11.05
N PHE A 67 3.13 -8.66 -11.44
CA PHE A 67 2.20 -9.77 -11.18
C PHE A 67 2.57 -11.05 -11.93
N SER A 68 3.05 -10.93 -13.17
CA SER A 68 3.45 -12.09 -13.97
C SER A 68 4.64 -12.81 -13.34
N SER A 69 5.59 -12.07 -12.77
CA SER A 69 6.71 -12.64 -12.00
C SER A 69 6.28 -13.40 -10.74
N GLN A 70 5.08 -13.10 -10.22
CA GLN A 70 4.47 -13.76 -9.06
C GLN A 70 3.51 -14.90 -9.47
N GLY A 71 3.51 -15.30 -10.76
CA GLY A 71 2.64 -16.35 -11.30
C GLY A 71 1.18 -15.93 -11.50
N ARG A 72 0.89 -14.62 -11.53
CA ARG A 72 -0.47 -14.08 -11.69
C ARG A 72 -0.61 -13.36 -13.01
N THR A 73 -1.68 -13.67 -13.74
CA THR A 73 -1.91 -13.09 -15.07
C THR A 73 -2.94 -11.97 -15.02
N PHE A 74 -2.51 -10.75 -15.35
CA PHE A 74 -3.40 -9.60 -15.53
C PHE A 74 -3.37 -9.11 -16.98
N THR A 75 -4.54 -8.81 -17.53
CA THR A 75 -4.66 -8.08 -18.79
C THR A 75 -4.80 -6.58 -18.52
N LYS A 76 -4.45 -5.75 -19.51
CA LYS A 76 -4.68 -4.29 -19.42
C LYS A 76 -6.14 -3.94 -19.17
N VAL A 77 -7.06 -4.70 -19.78
CA VAL A 77 -8.51 -4.56 -19.59
C VAL A 77 -8.89 -4.83 -18.13
N ASN A 78 -8.40 -5.93 -17.54
CA ASN A 78 -8.63 -6.26 -16.14
C ASN A 78 -8.11 -5.16 -15.19
N ILE A 79 -6.92 -4.62 -15.45
CA ILE A 79 -6.39 -3.51 -14.65
C ILE A 79 -7.27 -2.27 -14.77
N ASN A 80 -7.67 -1.88 -15.98
CA ASN A 80 -8.54 -0.72 -16.17
C ASN A 80 -9.87 -0.88 -15.42
N ASN A 81 -10.51 -2.05 -15.51
CA ASN A 81 -11.76 -2.33 -14.80
C ASN A 81 -11.59 -2.18 -13.28
N LYS A 82 -10.48 -2.69 -12.73
CA LYS A 82 -10.15 -2.51 -11.30
C LYS A 82 -9.89 -1.06 -10.94
N LEU A 83 -9.21 -0.29 -11.78
CA LEU A 83 -9.00 1.15 -11.55
C LEU A 83 -10.31 1.94 -11.53
N TYR A 84 -11.27 1.59 -12.39
CA TYR A 84 -12.60 2.20 -12.38
C TYR A 84 -13.38 1.83 -11.11
N SER A 85 -13.37 0.55 -10.71
CA SER A 85 -13.94 0.11 -9.42
C SER A 85 -13.34 0.88 -8.24
N LEU A 86 -12.01 1.05 -8.21
CA LEU A 86 -11.32 1.81 -7.17
C LEU A 86 -11.70 3.30 -7.16
N LEU A 87 -11.98 3.91 -8.31
CA LEU A 87 -12.48 5.28 -8.41
C LEU A 87 -13.91 5.39 -7.87
N GLU A 88 -14.80 4.46 -8.22
CA GLU A 88 -16.17 4.40 -7.72
C GLU A 88 -16.23 4.24 -6.21
N LYS A 89 -15.33 3.40 -5.65
CA LYS A 89 -15.14 3.20 -4.20
C LYS A 89 -14.41 4.36 -3.50
N LYS A 90 -14.04 5.42 -4.23
CA LYS A 90 -13.31 6.60 -3.71
C LYS A 90 -11.93 6.27 -3.11
N PHE A 91 -11.33 5.14 -3.50
CA PHE A 91 -9.97 4.77 -3.11
C PHE A 91 -8.90 5.33 -4.02
N LEU A 92 -9.28 5.75 -5.23
CA LEU A 92 -8.47 6.59 -6.10
C LEU A 92 -9.20 7.91 -6.31
N VAL A 93 -8.43 8.95 -6.61
CA VAL A 93 -8.97 10.27 -6.93
C VAL A 93 -8.63 10.64 -8.36
N ARG A 94 -9.49 11.45 -8.97
CA ARG A 94 -9.27 12.01 -10.29
C ARG A 94 -9.33 13.53 -10.19
N ASP A 95 -8.38 14.22 -10.80
CA ASP A 95 -8.36 15.69 -10.85
C ASP A 95 -9.14 16.24 -12.06
N GLU A 96 -9.07 17.56 -12.24
CA GLU A 96 -9.72 18.29 -13.34
C GLU A 96 -9.20 17.86 -14.72
N ASP A 97 -7.91 17.52 -14.81
CA ASP A 97 -7.23 17.03 -16.02
C ASP A 97 -7.48 15.53 -16.28
N LYS A 98 -8.36 14.90 -15.50
CA LYS A 98 -8.71 13.48 -15.56
C LYS A 98 -7.55 12.53 -15.22
N ILE A 99 -6.51 13.03 -14.58
CA ILE A 99 -5.38 12.24 -14.11
C ILE A 99 -5.77 11.55 -12.81
N ILE A 100 -5.41 10.27 -12.68
CA ILE A 100 -5.71 9.45 -11.52
C ILE A 100 -4.55 9.52 -10.53
N TYR A 101 -4.84 9.65 -9.24
CA TYR A 101 -3.85 9.69 -8.17
C TYR A 101 -4.21 8.78 -7.00
N LEU A 102 -3.19 8.43 -6.23
CA LEU A 102 -3.38 7.88 -4.90
C LEU A 102 -3.91 8.98 -3.97
N PRO A 103 -4.78 8.63 -3.01
CA PRO A 103 -5.33 9.59 -2.09
C PRO A 103 -4.26 10.10 -1.12
N LYS A 104 -4.39 11.37 -0.68
CA LYS A 104 -3.38 12.06 0.16
C LYS A 104 -3.03 11.30 1.43
N HIS A 105 -4.02 10.67 2.09
CA HIS A 105 -3.79 9.90 3.32
C HIS A 105 -2.85 8.71 3.10
N LEU A 106 -2.94 8.03 1.96
CA LEU A 106 -2.07 6.90 1.62
C LEU A 106 -0.64 7.37 1.34
N LEU A 107 -0.49 8.49 0.64
CA LEU A 107 0.81 9.11 0.40
C LEU A 107 1.48 9.58 1.69
N GLN A 108 0.70 10.15 2.62
CA GLN A 108 1.18 10.55 3.94
C GLN A 108 1.62 9.35 4.78
N ALA A 109 0.82 8.28 4.80
CA ALA A 109 1.15 7.03 5.49
C ALA A 109 2.46 6.42 4.96
N LEU A 110 2.64 6.38 3.64
CA LEU A 110 3.89 5.92 3.00
C LEU A 110 5.09 6.80 3.33
N SER A 111 4.91 8.13 3.26
CA SER A 111 5.98 9.07 3.60
C SER A 111 6.41 8.93 5.06
N ALA A 112 5.46 8.78 5.98
CA ALA A 112 5.73 8.54 7.40
C ALA A 112 6.48 7.22 7.59
N PHE A 113 6.00 6.12 7.00
CA PHE A 113 6.65 4.82 7.08
C PHE A 113 8.09 4.84 6.55
N ARG A 114 8.34 5.52 5.43
CA ARG A 114 9.70 5.65 4.85
C ARG A 114 10.64 6.52 5.70
N LYS A 115 10.10 7.46 6.49
CA LYS A 115 10.86 8.32 7.40
C LYS A 115 11.17 7.63 8.73
N ASP A 116 10.21 6.88 9.28
CA ASP A 116 10.33 6.15 10.54
C ASP A 116 11.12 4.85 10.36
N LEU A 117 12.40 5.00 10.06
CA LEU A 117 13.32 3.88 9.81
C LEU A 117 13.70 3.09 11.08
N LEU A 118 13.19 3.39 12.28
CA LEU A 118 13.56 2.69 13.52
C LEU A 118 12.41 2.63 14.54
N PHE A 119 11.73 1.48 14.62
CA PHE A 119 10.90 1.15 15.78
C PHE A 119 11.75 0.33 16.77
N ASN A 120 12.34 1.01 17.77
CA ASN A 120 13.04 0.37 18.87
C ASN A 120 12.14 0.38 20.11
N MET A 121 11.70 -0.79 20.58
CA MET A 121 10.97 -0.91 21.84
C MET A 121 11.89 -1.48 22.91
N ASN A 122 12.18 -0.70 23.96
CA ASN A 122 12.86 -1.19 25.16
C ASN A 122 11.81 -1.70 26.15
N ILE A 123 11.73 -3.02 26.34
CA ILE A 123 10.83 -3.65 27.32
C ILE A 123 11.63 -3.88 28.61
N ILE A 124 11.25 -3.15 29.66
CA ILE A 124 11.75 -3.38 31.03
C ILE A 124 10.69 -4.23 31.74
N PHE A 125 11.01 -5.48 32.04
CA PHE A 125 10.15 -6.31 32.87
C PHE A 125 10.32 -5.88 34.32
N ALA A 126 9.31 -5.20 34.88
CA ALA A 126 9.20 -5.03 36.32
C ALA A 126 8.59 -6.31 36.89
N ASN A 127 9.41 -7.30 37.20
CA ASN A 127 9.01 -8.40 38.07
C ASN A 127 10.23 -8.96 38.81
N GLY A 128 10.29 -8.64 40.11
CA GLY A 128 10.71 -9.56 41.17
C GLY A 128 12.20 -9.86 41.32
N ASN A 129 12.79 -9.26 42.36
CA ASN A 129 13.97 -9.69 43.13
C ASN A 129 15.26 -10.05 42.37
N ILE A 130 16.27 -9.19 42.53
CA ILE A 130 17.66 -9.64 42.63
C ILE A 130 18.10 -9.25 44.04
N GLU A 131 18.05 -10.25 44.93
CA GLU A 131 18.69 -10.23 46.23
C GLU A 131 20.21 -10.11 46.07
N ASN A 132 20.84 -9.37 46.96
CA ASN A 132 22.19 -9.66 47.45
C ASN A 132 22.05 -10.11 48.90
#